data_AF-A0A7Y0K4L3-F1
#
_entry.id   AF-A0A7Y0K4L3-F1
#
_cell.length_a   1.000
_cell.length_b   1.000
_cell.length_c   1.000
_cell.angle_alpha   90.00
_cell.angle_beta   90.00
_cell.angle_gamma   90.00
#
_symmetry.space_group_name_H-M   'P 1'
#
loop_
_entity.id
_entity.type
_entity.pdbx_description
1 polymer ?
#
loop_
_entity_poly.entity_id
_entity_poly.type
_entity_poly.pdbx_seq_one_letter_code
_entity_poly.pdbx_strand_id
1 'polypeptide(L)'
;MFSELAKFDGSVIVERTRGEISSRCDMEAANILALNMMNDIVTGKLIAEEARDKYCEVTSAFMMNRPAPYAEKLQFDVSQKEKYDTDVVMIADEMVEQAIEKVNDMVDDSIGNNRLH
;
A
#
# COMPACT_ATOMS: atom_id res chain seq x y z
N MET A 1 4.84 6.23 6.73
CA MET A 1 4.09 4.97 6.87
C MET A 1 4.47 4.01 5.75
N PHE A 2 4.12 4.27 4.49
CA PHE A 2 4.51 3.39 3.36
C PHE A 2 6.03 3.29 3.16
N SER A 3 6.75 4.41 3.28
CA SER A 3 8.22 4.45 3.19
C SER A 3 8.92 3.66 4.29
N GLU A 4 8.28 3.51 5.45
CA GLU A 4 8.84 2.75 6.56
C GLU A 4 8.57 1.26 6.38
N LEU A 5 7.36 0.90 5.97
CA LEU A 5 7.02 -0.47 5.59
C LEU A 5 7.91 -0.99 4.46
N ALA A 6 8.22 -0.16 3.46
CA ALA A 6 9.10 -0.52 2.35
C ALA A 6 10.55 -0.85 2.78
N LYS A 7 10.97 -0.41 3.97
CA LYS A 7 12.28 -0.77 4.54
C LYS A 7 12.24 -2.08 5.30
N PHE A 8 11.08 -2.60 5.70
CA PHE A 8 11.02 -3.71 6.67
C PHE A 8 11.50 -5.04 6.08
N ASP A 9 10.70 -5.67 5.22
CA ASP A 9 10.92 -7.03 4.73
C ASP A 9 10.40 -7.18 3.29
N GLY A 10 11.21 -7.78 2.41
CA GLY A 10 10.90 -7.94 0.99
C GLY A 10 9.84 -9.01 0.67
N SER A 11 9.47 -9.84 1.64
CA SER A 11 8.35 -10.78 1.53
C SER A 11 6.98 -10.11 1.59
N VAL A 12 6.91 -8.88 2.12
CA VAL A 12 5.67 -8.10 2.21
C VAL A 12 5.44 -7.36 0.91
N ILE A 13 4.31 -7.63 0.26
CA ILE A 13 3.91 -7.05 -1.02
C ILE A 13 2.68 -6.19 -0.81
N VAL A 14 2.77 -4.91 -1.16
CA VAL A 14 1.68 -3.94 -1.04
C VAL A 14 1.15 -3.56 -2.41
N GLU A 15 -0.13 -3.82 -2.66
CA GLU A 15 -0.83 -3.48 -3.89
C GLU A 15 -1.82 -2.34 -3.63
N ARG A 16 -1.31 -1.11 -3.69
CA ARG A 16 -2.04 0.11 -3.28
C ARG A 16 -3.36 0.32 -4.03
N THR A 17 -3.35 0.12 -5.34
CA THR A 17 -4.55 0.30 -6.17
C THR A 17 -5.70 -0.60 -5.75
N ARG A 18 -5.40 -1.82 -5.26
CA ARG A 18 -6.41 -2.76 -4.77
C ARG A 18 -6.67 -2.63 -3.27
N GLY A 19 -5.91 -1.81 -2.56
CA GLY A 19 -5.95 -1.74 -1.11
C GLY A 19 -5.52 -3.04 -0.44
N GLU A 20 -4.69 -3.85 -1.11
CA GLU A 20 -4.30 -5.17 -0.65
C GLU A 20 -2.86 -5.20 -0.15
N ILE A 21 -2.60 -6.10 0.80
CA ILE A 21 -1.27 -6.41 1.29
C ILE A 21 -1.16 -7.90 1.54
N SER A 22 -0.02 -8.49 1.19
CA SER A 22 0.25 -9.92 1.36
C SER A 22 1.68 -10.15 1.85
N SER A 23 1.92 -11.33 2.40
CA SER A 23 3.26 -11.81 2.74
C SER A 23 3.50 -13.15 2.06
N ARG A 24 4.72 -13.35 1.54
CA ARG A 24 5.14 -14.62 0.93
C ARG A 24 6.50 -15.09 1.46
N CYS A 25 6.44 -16.02 2.40
CA CYS A 25 7.56 -16.75 2.99
C CYS A 25 7.35 -18.26 2.91
N ASP A 26 8.40 -19.03 3.24
CA ASP A 26 8.39 -20.50 3.23
C ASP A 26 7.52 -21.12 4.34
N MET A 27 7.23 -20.37 5.41
CA MET A 27 6.45 -20.84 6.56
C MET A 27 5.22 -19.96 6.79
N GLU A 28 4.08 -20.57 7.14
CA GLU A 28 2.86 -19.83 7.50
C GLU A 28 3.10 -18.89 8.69
N ALA A 29 3.82 -19.37 9.70
CA ALA A 29 4.16 -18.58 10.89
C ALA A 29 4.95 -17.31 10.57
N ALA A 30 5.84 -17.38 9.57
CA ALA A 30 6.60 -16.24 9.07
C ALA A 30 5.71 -15.21 8.37
N ASN A 31 4.70 -15.68 7.63
CA ASN A 31 3.71 -14.81 6.99
C ASN A 31 2.82 -14.10 8.02
N ILE A 32 2.33 -14.82 9.03
CA ILE A 32 1.55 -14.24 10.13
C ILE A 32 2.37 -13.18 10.87
N LEU A 33 3.64 -13.49 11.17
CA LEU A 33 4.56 -12.56 11.82
C LEU A 33 4.79 -11.31 10.98
N ALA A 34 5.06 -11.46 9.68
CA ALA A 34 5.27 -10.32 8.77
C ALA A 34 4.03 -9.41 8.70
N LEU A 35 2.82 -9.97 8.66
CA LEU A 35 1.58 -9.20 8.69
C LEU A 35 1.38 -8.44 10.02
N ASN A 36 1.75 -9.06 11.13
CA ASN A 36 1.72 -8.38 12.43
C ASN A 36 2.74 -7.25 12.53
N MET A 37 3.97 -7.46 12.06
CA MET A 37 5.01 -6.42 12.00
C MET A 37 4.59 -5.27 11.10
N MET A 38 4.02 -5.59 9.93
CA MET A 38 3.43 -4.61 9.04
C MET A 38 2.39 -3.75 9.75
N ASN A 39 1.43 -4.36 10.44
CA ASN A 39 0.41 -3.62 11.18
C ASN A 39 1.01 -2.72 12.28
N ASP A 40 1.99 -3.22 13.02
CA ASP A 40 2.66 -2.44 14.06
C ASP A 40 3.46 -1.26 13.47
N ILE A 41 4.11 -1.43 12.31
CA ILE A 41 4.79 -0.33 11.59
C ILE A 41 3.77 0.70 11.10
N VAL A 42 2.71 0.26 10.45
CA VAL A 42 1.77 1.18 9.82
C VAL A 42 0.97 1.96 10.87
N THR A 43 0.68 1.35 12.03
CA THR A 43 0.06 2.03 13.18
C THR A 43 1.04 2.87 14.01
N GLY A 44 2.33 2.90 13.62
CA GLY A 44 3.36 3.72 14.27
C GLY A 44 3.85 3.18 15.61
N LYS A 45 3.56 1.91 15.93
CA LYS A 45 4.05 1.25 17.15
C LYS A 45 5.52 0.86 17.06
N LEU A 46 6.00 0.56 15.85
CA LEU A 46 7.38 0.18 15.57
C LEU A 46 7.90 0.93 14.35
N ILE A 47 9.21 1.15 14.31
CA ILE A 47 9.92 1.47 13.06
C ILE A 47 10.43 0.18 12.39
N ALA A 48 10.89 0.28 11.14
CA ALA A 48 11.30 -0.89 10.37
C ALA A 48 12.46 -1.67 11.02
N GLU A 49 13.40 -0.97 11.65
CA GLU A 49 14.52 -1.58 12.37
C GLU A 49 14.05 -2.42 13.56
N GLU A 50 13.24 -1.84 14.45
CA GLU A 50 12.66 -2.55 15.61
C GLU A 50 11.79 -3.73 15.18
N ALA A 51 11.06 -3.59 14.08
CA ALA A 51 10.25 -4.68 13.53
C ALA A 51 11.11 -5.84 13.04
N ARG A 52 12.29 -5.60 12.45
CA ARG A 52 13.23 -6.67 12.05
C ARG A 52 13.79 -7.39 13.26
N ASP A 53 14.18 -6.66 14.30
CA ASP A 53 14.71 -7.26 15.54
C ASP A 53 13.64 -8.16 16.18
N LYS A 54 12.42 -7.66 16.31
CA LYS A 54 11.28 -8.43 16.83
C LYS A 54 10.94 -9.62 15.93
N TYR A 55 11.04 -9.47 14.60
CA TYR A 55 10.83 -10.57 13.67
C TYR A 55 11.83 -11.71 13.91
N CYS A 56 13.11 -11.38 14.07
CA CYS A 56 14.16 -12.35 14.39
C CYS A 56 13.95 -13.03 15.75
N GLU A 57 13.61 -12.25 16.78
CA GLU A 57 13.32 -12.76 18.13
C GLU A 57 12.17 -13.77 18.12
N VAL A 58 11.03 -13.38 17.54
CA VAL A 58 9.81 -14.20 17.53
C VAL A 58 10.01 -15.45 16.65
N THR A 59 10.66 -15.32 15.50
CA THR A 59 10.99 -16.46 14.64
C THR A 59 11.89 -17.46 15.38
N SER A 60 12.90 -16.97 16.11
CA SER A 60 13.79 -17.82 16.91
C SER A 60 13.02 -18.55 18.01
N ALA A 61 12.14 -17.85 18.73
CA ALA A 61 11.29 -18.46 19.76
C ALA A 61 10.40 -19.57 19.17
N PHE A 62 9.74 -19.29 18.03
CA PHE A 62 8.88 -20.26 17.34
C PHE A 62 9.66 -21.50 16.88
N MET A 63 10.84 -21.33 16.28
CA MET A 63 11.72 -22.44 15.86
C MET A 63 12.22 -23.28 17.04
N MET A 64 12.33 -22.69 18.23
CA MET A 64 12.67 -23.40 19.46
C MET A 64 11.45 -24.05 20.15
N ASN A 65 10.28 -24.11 19.48
CA ASN A 65 9.01 -24.56 20.06
C ASN A 65 8.63 -23.83 21.35
N ARG A 66 9.02 -22.55 21.47
CA ARG A 66 8.56 -21.67 22.54
C ARG A 66 7.31 -20.92 22.09
N PRO A 67 6.44 -20.50 23.01
CA PRO A 67 5.27 -19.68 22.66
C PRO A 67 5.69 -18.44 21.89
N ALA A 68 5.07 -18.23 20.73
CA ALA A 68 5.36 -17.12 19.83
C ALA A 68 4.04 -16.54 19.30
N PRO A 69 3.27 -15.81 20.12
CA PRO A 69 1.91 -15.38 19.76
C PRO A 69 1.85 -14.62 18.43
N TYR A 70 2.85 -13.78 18.18
CA TYR A 70 2.99 -12.98 16.96
C TYR A 70 3.24 -13.80 15.69
N ALA A 71 3.73 -15.04 15.80
CA ALA A 71 3.88 -15.96 14.67
C ALA A 71 2.72 -16.97 14.57
N GLU A 72 1.92 -17.12 15.64
CA GLU A 72 0.82 -18.09 15.70
C GLU A 72 -0.52 -17.53 15.24
N LYS A 73 -0.76 -16.22 15.44
CA LYS A 73 -2.00 -15.56 15.03
C LYS A 73 -1.84 -14.07 14.80
N LEU A 74 -2.80 -13.47 14.09
CA LEU A 74 -2.89 -12.03 13.96
C LEU A 74 -3.16 -11.38 15.33
N GLN A 75 -2.43 -10.29 15.62
CA GLN A 75 -2.50 -9.53 16.87
C GLN A 75 -3.38 -8.28 16.74
N PHE A 76 -4.14 -8.18 15.66
CA PHE A 76 -5.05 -7.08 15.36
C PHE A 76 -6.37 -7.64 14.87
N ASP A 77 -7.44 -6.87 15.10
CA ASP A 77 -8.77 -7.25 14.65
C ASP A 77 -8.90 -7.08 13.14
N VAL A 78 -9.29 -8.16 12.47
CA VAL A 78 -9.61 -8.13 11.05
C VAL A 78 -11.08 -7.76 10.90
N SER A 79 -11.34 -6.53 10.43
CA SER A 79 -12.70 -6.06 10.14
C SER A 79 -13.39 -7.04 9.18
N GLN A 80 -14.57 -7.52 9.58
CA GLN A 80 -15.45 -8.32 8.72
C GLN A 80 -16.32 -7.44 7.80
N LYS A 81 -16.24 -6.11 7.95
CA LYS A 81 -16.93 -5.16 7.10
C LYS A 81 -15.99 -4.69 5.99
N GLU A 82 -16.46 -4.77 4.76
CA GLU A 82 -15.76 -4.23 3.60
C GLU A 82 -15.56 -2.72 3.77
N LYS A 83 -14.32 -2.26 3.61
CA LYS A 83 -13.96 -0.85 3.65
C LYS A 83 -12.99 -0.60 2.50
N TYR A 84 -13.53 -0.24 1.35
CA TYR A 84 -12.72 0.09 0.18
C TYR A 84 -12.30 1.56 0.26
N ASP A 85 -10.99 1.81 0.26
CA ASP A 85 -10.38 3.11 0.00
C ASP A 85 -9.45 2.92 -1.21
N THR A 86 -10.05 2.85 -2.39
CA THR A 86 -9.36 2.60 -3.65
C THR A 86 -8.70 3.89 -4.14
N ASP A 87 -7.43 3.80 -4.57
CA ASP A 87 -6.76 4.91 -5.25
C ASP A 87 -7.60 5.45 -6.43
N VAL A 88 -7.60 6.78 -6.59
CA VAL A 88 -8.37 7.49 -7.64
C VAL A 88 -7.49 7.68 -8.89
N VAL A 89 -8.06 7.46 -10.08
CA VAL A 89 -7.35 7.63 -11.36
C VAL A 89 -7.24 9.12 -11.72
N MET A 90 -6.04 9.69 -11.58
CA MET A 90 -5.77 11.11 -11.87
C MET A 90 -5.77 11.46 -13.38
N ILE A 91 -5.53 10.47 -14.25
CA ILE A 91 -5.41 10.70 -15.70
C ILE A 91 -6.75 11.13 -16.32
N ALA A 92 -7.87 10.69 -15.77
CA ALA A 92 -9.19 11.05 -16.30
C ALA A 92 -9.44 12.55 -16.22
N ASP A 93 -9.08 13.17 -15.09
CA ASP A 93 -9.25 14.61 -14.88
C ASP A 93 -8.31 15.41 -15.81
N GLU A 94 -7.04 15.01 -15.91
CA GLU A 94 -6.07 15.65 -16.81
C GLU A 94 -6.49 15.57 -18.29
N MET A 95 -7.05 14.44 -18.73
CA MET A 95 -7.56 14.27 -20.10
C MET A 95 -8.76 15.18 -20.38
N VAL A 96 -9.62 15.43 -19.39
CA VAL A 96 -10.75 16.36 -19.50
C VAL A 96 -10.23 17.79 -19.64
N GLU A 97 -9.27 18.20 -18.81
CA GLU A 97 -8.65 19.52 -18.89
C GLU A 97 -7.99 19.75 -20.26
N GLN A 98 -7.19 18.80 -20.76
CA GLN A 98 -6.58 18.91 -22.09
C GLN A 98 -7.60 18.91 -23.23
N ALA A 99 -8.71 18.18 -23.08
CA ALA A 99 -9.79 18.21 -24.06
C ALA A 99 -10.46 19.59 -24.12
N ILE A 100 -10.66 20.24 -22.96
CA ILE A 100 -11.23 21.60 -22.87
C ILE A 100 -10.28 22.61 -23.51
N GLU A 101 -8.99 22.58 -23.19
CA GLU A 101 -7.99 23.46 -23.80
C GLU A 101 -7.96 23.34 -25.31
N LYS A 102 -7.94 22.10 -25.82
CA LYS A 102 -7.92 21.85 -27.27
C LYS A 102 -9.18 22.34 -27.99
N VAL A 103 -10.35 22.29 -27.34
CA VAL A 103 -11.58 22.84 -27.88
C VAL A 103 -11.52 24.37 -27.92
N ASN A 104 -11.01 25.01 -26.87
CA ASN A 104 -10.85 26.47 -26.84
C ASN A 104 -9.88 26.96 -27.93
N ASP A 105 -8.73 26.30 -28.10
CA ASP A 105 -7.77 26.62 -29.16
C ASP A 105 -8.40 26.50 -30.56
N MET A 106 -9.18 25.44 -30.81
CA MET A 106 -9.88 25.27 -32.09
C MET A 106 -10.95 26.35 -32.32
N VAL A 107 -11.63 26.79 -31.26
CA VAL A 107 -12.62 27.87 -31.35
C VAL A 107 -11.94 29.20 -31.65
N ASP A 108 -10.84 29.54 -30.96
CA ASP A 108 -10.08 30.76 -31.21
C ASP A 108 -9.45 30.80 -32.61
N ASP A 109 -8.88 29.69 -33.09
CA ASP A 109 -8.36 29.56 -34.46
C ASP A 109 -9.47 29.76 -35.51
N SER A 110 -10.68 29.24 -35.26
CA SER A 110 -11.82 29.40 -36.16
C SER A 110 -12.34 30.84 -36.22
N ILE A 111 -12.34 31.56 -35.09
CA ILE A 111 -12.77 32.94 -34.98
C ILE A 111 -11.73 33.90 -35.58
N GLY A 112 -10.43 33.58 -35.43
CA GLY A 112 -9.33 34.31 -36.06
C GLY A 112 -9.38 34.26 -37.59
N ASN A 113 -9.69 33.09 -38.17
CA ASN A 113 -9.80 32.92 -39.61
C ASN A 113 -11.05 33.59 -40.23
N ASN A 114 -12.14 33.75 -39.47
CA ASN A 114 -13.39 34.31 -39.98
C ASN A 114 -13.43 35.86 -39.97
N ARG A 115 -12.36 36.52 -39.52
CA ARG A 115 -12.20 38.00 -39.51
C ARG A 115 -11.42 38.55 -40.71
N LEU A 116 -10.96 37.69 -41.61
CA LEU A 116 -10.11 38.04 -42.77
C LEU A 116 -10.84 38.04 -44.12
N HIS A 117 -12.18 37.95 -44.14
CA HIS A 117 -13.00 38.05 -45.35
C HIS A 117 -13.99 39.21 -45.31
#